data_AF-A0A939XLY3-F1
#
_entry.id   AF-A0A939XLY3-F1
#
_cell.length_a   1.000
_cell.length_b   1.000
_cell.length_c   1.000
_cell.angle_alpha   90.00
_cell.angle_beta   90.00
_cell.angle_gamma   90.00
#
_symmetry.space_group_name_H-M   'P 1'
#
loop_
_entity.id
_entity.type
_entity.pdbx_description
1 polymer ?
#
loop_
_entity_poly.entity_id
_entity_poly.type
_entity_poly.pdbx_seq_one_letter_code
_entity_poly.pdbx_strand_id
1 'polypeptide(L)' 'DDLITIKVFVKEKPGVKMKFEYEAYNEQGELLNYGDTVLCFVNKATGRPCLAPDFFMDVIGKYF' A
#
# COMPACT_ATOMS: atom_id res chain seq x y z
N ASP A 1 25.96 -9.12 -2.83
CA ASP A 1 24.51 -9.08 -3.04
C ASP A 1 23.83 -9.67 -1.85
N ASP A 2 22.90 -8.93 -1.26
CA ASP A 2 22.08 -9.37 -0.15
C ASP A 2 20.62 -9.46 -0.64
N LEU A 3 19.97 -10.60 -0.40
CA LEU A 3 18.56 -10.77 -0.72
C LEU A 3 17.71 -10.16 0.40
N ILE A 4 16.86 -9.21 0.03
CA ILE A 4 15.94 -8.54 0.94
C ILE A 4 14.51 -8.94 0.62
N THR A 5 13.75 -9.33 1.64
CA THR A 5 12.32 -9.61 1.53
C THR A 5 11.53 -8.40 2.04
N ILE A 6 10.67 -7.82 1.19
CA ILE A 6 9.76 -6.75 1.58
C ILE A 6 8.36 -7.34 1.79
N LYS A 7 7.84 -7.26 3.00
CA LYS A 7 6.42 -7.53 3.29
C LYS A 7 5.67 -6.21 3.27
N VAL A 8 4.54 -6.19 2.57
CA VAL A 8 3.66 -5.02 2.49
C VAL A 8 2.31 -5.36 3.08
N PHE A 9 1.80 -4.47 3.93
CA PHE A 9 0.55 -4.62 4.63
C PHE A 9 -0.35 -3.44 4.32
N VAL A 10 -1.62 -3.74 4.07
CA VAL A 10 -2.68 -2.74 3.99
C VAL A 10 -3.65 -3.07 5.11
N LYS A 11 -3.62 -2.28 6.20
CA LYS A 11 -4.38 -2.56 7.41
C LYS A 11 -5.79 -1.99 7.38
N GLU A 12 -6.05 -1.02 6.51
CA GLU A 12 -7.29 -0.26 6.47
C GLU A 12 -7.88 -0.30 5.06
N LYS A 13 -9.22 -0.34 4.98
CA LYS A 13 -9.94 -0.31 3.70
C LYS A 13 -9.66 1.02 2.99
N PRO A 14 -9.25 1.00 1.71
CA PRO A 14 -8.95 2.22 0.96
C PRO A 14 -10.19 3.10 0.77
N GLY A 15 -9.98 4.42 0.87
CA GLY A 15 -10.97 5.45 0.59
C GLY A 15 -10.43 6.46 -0.43
N VAL A 16 -10.36 7.73 -0.04
CA VAL A 16 -9.62 8.77 -0.81
C VAL A 16 -8.10 8.55 -0.73
N LYS A 17 -7.65 8.01 0.40
CA LYS A 17 -6.25 7.67 0.68
C LYS A 17 -6.11 6.20 1.01
N MET A 18 -4.90 5.68 0.89
CA MET A 18 -4.53 4.31 1.19
C MET A 18 -3.16 4.29 1.86
N LYS A 19 -3.09 3.67 3.05
CA LYS A 19 -1.86 3.53 3.81
C LYS A 19 -1.24 2.16 3.53
N PHE A 20 0.02 2.17 3.10
CA PHE A 20 0.84 0.99 2.93
C PHE A 20 1.90 0.97 4.02
N GLU A 21 1.98 -0.13 4.76
CA GLU A 21 3.05 -0.36 5.71
C GLU A 21 3.98 -1.43 5.14
N TYR A 22 5.28 -1.26 5.32
CA TYR A 22 6.29 -2.18 4.80
C TYR A 22 7.32 -2.54 5.85
N GLU A 23 7.71 -3.80 5.82
CA GLU A 23 8.74 -4.39 6.66
C GLU A 23 9.77 -5.06 5.76
N ALA A 24 11.02 -4.66 5.90
CA ALA A 24 12.14 -5.21 5.14
C ALA A 24 12.92 -6.20 6.01
N TYR A 25 13.16 -7.39 5.49
CA TYR A 25 13.85 -8.48 6.18
C TYR A 25 15.08 -8.93 5.39
N ASN A 26 16.14 -9.33 6.08
CA ASN A 26 17.27 -10.05 5.46
C ASN A 26 16.95 -11.54 5.24
N GLU A 27 17.90 -12.27 4.65
CA GLU A 27 17.79 -13.72 4.41
C GLU A 27 17.64 -14.55 5.70
N GLN A 28 18.15 -14.05 6.82
CA GLN A 28 18.02 -14.68 8.13
C GLN A 28 16.65 -14.45 8.78
N GLY A 29 15.78 -13.64 8.15
CA GLY A 29 14.46 -13.29 8.66
C GLY A 29 14.48 -12.19 9.73
N GLU A 30 15.60 -11.49 9.89
CA GLU A 30 15.72 -10.36 10.81
C GLU A 30 15.14 -9.11 10.17
N LEU A 31 14.34 -8.37 10.94
CA LEU A 31 13.76 -7.11 10.51
C LEU A 31 14.87 -6.05 10.42
N LEU A 32 15.11 -5.55 9.22
CA LEU A 32 16.08 -4.48 8.96
C LEU A 32 15.45 -3.11 9.10
N ASN A 33 14.27 -2.92 8.51
CA ASN A 33 13.60 -1.62 8.45
C ASN A 33 12.08 -1.77 8.45
N TYR A 34 11.42 -0.74 8.95
CA TYR A 34 9.98 -0.52 8.79
C TYR A 34 9.75 0.85 8.15
N GLY A 35 8.62 1.00 7.47
CA GLY A 35 8.12 2.31 7.13
C GLY A 35 6.70 2.25 6.61
N ASP A 36 6.15 3.42 6.32
CA ASP A 36 4.83 3.53 5.73
C ASP A 36 4.76 4.65 4.69
N THR A 37 3.84 4.48 3.74
CA THR A 37 3.55 5.46 2.69
C THR A 37 2.05 5.61 2.56
N VAL A 38 1.59 6.85 2.48
CA VAL A 38 0.20 7.17 2.20
C VAL A 38 0.07 7.66 0.76
N LEU A 39 -0.69 6.92 -0.04
CA LEU A 39 -1.05 7.30 -1.40
C LEU A 39 -2.49 7.84 -1.44
N CYS A 40 -2.76 8.75 -2.38
CA CYS A 40 -4.07 9.35 -2.60
C CYS A 40 -4.49 9.11 -4.05
N PHE A 41 -5.77 8.80 -4.27
CA PHE A 41 -6.31 8.70 -5.63
C PHE A 41 -6.59 10.11 -6.16
N VAL A 42 -6.11 10.41 -7.37
CA VAL A 42 -6.24 11.74 -7.98
C VAL A 42 -6.95 11.60 -9.31
N ASN A 43 -7.98 12.42 -9.52
CA ASN A 43 -8.64 12.52 -10.81
C ASN A 43 -7.69 13.19 -11.81
N LYS A 44 -7.33 12.47 -12.86
CA LYS A 44 -6.37 12.94 -13.87
C LYS A 44 -6.79 14.23 -14.58
N ALA A 45 -8.08 14.46 -14.78
CA ALA A 45 -8.58 15.64 -15.50
C ALA A 45 -8.58 16.90 -14.61
N THR A 46 -8.89 16.75 -13.32
CA THR A 46 -9.05 17.90 -12.40
C THR A 46 -7.87 18.10 -11.45
N GLY A 47 -6.98 17.11 -11.32
CA GLY A 47 -5.89 17.10 -10.34
C GLY A 47 -6.37 17.01 -8.88
N ARG A 48 -7.66 16.76 -8.64
CA ARG A 48 -8.23 16.73 -7.29
C ARG A 48 -8.23 15.32 -6.72
N PRO A 49 -8.05 15.17 -5.39
CA PRO A 49 -8.30 13.91 -4.70
C PRO A 49 -9.70 13.38 -5.02
N CYS A 50 -9.79 12.09 -5.30
CA CYS A 50 -11.05 11.39 -5.54
C CYS A 50 -11.08 10.07 -4.77
N LEU A 51 -12.22 9.39 -4.78
CA LEU A 51 -12.31 8.03 -4.26
C LEU A 51 -11.51 7.07 -5.13
N ALA A 52 -11.10 5.95 -4.53
CA ALA A 52 -10.56 4.81 -5.25
C ALA A 52 -11.52 4.39 -6.38
N PRO A 53 -11.02 4.12 -7.60
CA PRO A 53 -11.85 3.64 -8.70
C PRO A 53 -12.55 2.32 -8.38
N ASP A 54 -13.76 2.12 -8.91
CA ASP A 54 -14.58 0.92 -8.64
C ASP A 54 -13.84 -0.38 -9.00
N PHE A 55 -13.15 -0.42 -10.14
CA PHE A 55 -12.37 -1.60 -10.56
C PHE A 55 -11.29 -1.99 -9.55
N PHE A 56 -10.72 -1.01 -8.83
CA PHE A 56 -9.72 -1.24 -7.80
C PHE A 56 -10.38 -1.75 -6.53
N MET A 57 -11.51 -1.15 -6.16
CA MET A 57 -12.32 -1.56 -5.01
C MET A 57 -12.87 -2.97 -5.15
N ASP A 58 -13.25 -3.40 -6.35
CA ASP A 58 -13.74 -4.77 -6.63
C ASP A 58 -12.67 -5.85 -6.41
N VAL A 59 -11.41 -5.50 -6.65
CA VAL A 59 -10.27 -6.42 -6.43
C VAL A 59 -9.89 -6.42 -4.96
N ILE A 60 -9.65 -5.22 -4.40
CA ILE A 60 -9.07 -5.11 -3.07
C ILE A 60 -10.09 -5.35 -1.96
N GLY A 61 -11.36 -5.05 -2.21
CA GLY A 61 -12.45 -5.22 -1.26
C GLY A 61 -12.74 -6.68 -0.89
N LYS A 62 -12.13 -7.66 -1.58
CA LYS A 62 -12.22 -9.08 -1.20
C LYS A 62 -11.26 -9.47 -0.08
N TYR A 63 -10.27 -8.62 0.21
CA TYR A 63 -9.24 -8.83 1.23
C TYR A 63 -9.54 -8.09 2.53
N PHE A 64 -10.65 -7.34 2.58
CA PHE A 64 -11.15 -6.57 3.72
C PHE A 64 -12.58 -7.00 4.05
#